data_AF-A0A7M7PFG8-F1
#
_entry.id   AF-A0A7M7PFG8-F1
#
_cell.length_a   1.000
_cell.length_b   1.000
_cell.length_c   1.000
_cell.angle_alpha   90.00
_cell.angle_beta   90.00
_cell.angle_gamma   90.00
#
_symmetry.space_group_name_H-M   'P 1'
#
loop_
_entity.id
_entity.type
_entity.pdbx_description
1 polymer ?
#
loop_
_entity_poly.entity_id
_entity_poly.type
_entity_poly.pdbx_seq_one_letter_code
_entity_poly.pdbx_strand_id
1 'polypeptide(L)'
;MLEVVKKEGPLGLPFSKAKSFTEFEDDFSRLWYENEFRQEFIPSIPSLHTKLDKGISMLDVGCGHGAGILKLAEHYPCNRFVGIEIGEDSVKSARDLANVKNLTNVEFHCIDATTLPKDWANTFDYVFFYNVIQGRMFENGWA
;
A
#
# COMPACT_ATOMS: atom_id res chain seq x y z
N MET A 1 12.72 20.55 13.19
CA MET A 1 12.76 21.12 11.83
C MET A 1 13.94 22.07 11.64
N LEU A 2 14.24 22.98 12.58
CA LEU A 2 15.39 23.90 12.45
C LEU A 2 16.78 23.22 12.43
N GLU A 3 16.89 21.98 12.90
CA GLU A 3 18.16 21.24 12.88
C GLU A 3 18.55 20.73 11.48
N VAL A 4 17.59 20.34 10.63
CA VAL A 4 17.87 19.80 9.28
C VAL A 4 18.27 20.87 8.28
N VAL A 5 18.03 22.16 8.59
CA VAL A 5 18.43 23.28 7.74
C VAL A 5 19.84 23.79 8.05
N LYS A 6 20.49 23.24 9.08
CA LYS A 6 21.89 23.59 9.41
C LYS A 6 22.83 22.90 8.43
N LYS A 7 23.93 23.57 8.09
CA LYS A 7 24.98 23.04 7.19
C LYS A 7 25.54 21.69 7.65
N GLU A 8 25.65 21.48 8.97
CA GLU A 8 26.09 20.20 9.57
C GLU A 8 24.95 19.47 10.28
N GLY A 9 23.71 19.81 9.93
CA GLY A 9 22.52 19.12 10.39
C GLY A 9 22.35 17.75 9.74
N PRO A 10 21.45 16.90 10.27
CA PRO A 10 21.14 15.63 9.64
C PRO A 10 20.48 15.87 8.26
N LEU A 11 20.69 14.95 7.33
CA LEU A 11 20.20 15.02 5.94
C LEU A 11 18.67 14.96 5.81
N GLY A 12 17.96 14.75 6.91
CA GLY A 12 16.52 14.70 6.96
C GLY A 12 16.01 14.38 8.35
N LEU A 13 14.68 14.38 8.49
CA LEU A 13 14.04 13.82 9.67
C LEU A 13 13.87 12.31 9.48
N PRO A 14 14.04 11.50 10.53
CA PRO A 14 13.72 10.09 10.44
C PRO A 14 12.22 9.92 10.19
N PHE A 15 11.85 8.90 9.42
CA PHE A 15 10.46 8.63 9.05
C PHE A 15 9.52 8.50 10.27
N SER A 16 10.03 8.02 11.41
CA SER A 16 9.27 7.94 12.67
C SER A 16 8.75 9.30 13.18
N LYS A 17 9.29 10.43 12.70
CA LYS A 17 8.81 11.78 13.01
C LYS A 17 7.67 12.24 12.08
N ALA A 18 7.36 11.47 11.04
CA ALA A 18 6.30 11.75 10.06
C ALA A 18 4.97 11.06 10.38
N LYS A 19 4.81 10.43 11.56
CA LYS A 19 3.61 9.64 11.92
C LYS A 19 2.28 10.36 11.65
N SER A 20 2.16 11.62 12.05
CA SER A 20 0.93 12.40 11.81
C SER A 20 0.66 12.67 10.33
N PHE A 21 1.72 12.71 9.50
CA PHE A 21 1.60 12.87 8.07
C PHE A 21 1.18 11.55 7.40
N THR A 22 1.76 10.42 7.81
CA THR A 22 1.37 9.11 7.28
C THR A 22 -0.08 8.76 7.65
N GLU A 23 -0.52 9.09 8.87
CA GLU A 23 -1.93 8.95 9.28
C GLU A 23 -2.86 9.81 8.39
N PHE A 24 -2.47 11.04 8.10
CA PHE A 24 -3.22 11.92 7.19
C PHE A 24 -3.24 11.37 5.76
N GLU A 25 -2.12 10.87 5.25
CA GLU A 25 -2.05 10.25 3.92
C GLU A 25 -2.95 9.02 3.84
N ASP A 26 -2.99 8.19 4.88
CA ASP A 26 -3.89 7.03 4.95
C ASP A 26 -5.36 7.43 4.94
N ASP A 27 -5.75 8.44 5.73
CA ASP A 27 -7.13 8.95 5.76
C ASP A 27 -7.54 9.55 4.40
N PHE A 28 -6.66 10.32 3.77
CA PHE A 28 -6.92 10.91 2.45
C PHE A 28 -6.99 9.83 1.36
N SER A 29 -6.05 8.88 1.38
CA SER A 29 -6.02 7.75 0.45
C SER A 29 -7.25 6.88 0.58
N ARG A 30 -7.78 6.70 1.80
CA ARG A 30 -9.02 5.96 2.02
C ARG A 30 -10.20 6.61 1.29
N LEU A 31 -10.35 7.94 1.34
CA LEU A 31 -11.40 8.65 0.61
C LEU A 31 -11.25 8.47 -0.91
N TRP A 32 -10.02 8.48 -1.41
CA TRP A 32 -9.74 8.21 -2.82
C TRP A 32 -10.11 6.77 -3.20
N TYR A 33 -9.76 5.78 -2.37
CA TYR A 33 -10.13 4.38 -2.57
C TYR A 33 -11.64 4.14 -2.52
N GLU A 34 -12.35 4.82 -1.62
CA GLU A 34 -13.80 4.71 -1.46
C GLU A 34 -14.55 5.30 -2.68
N ASN A 35 -14.06 6.40 -3.24
CA ASN A 35 -14.78 7.15 -4.26
C ASN A 35 -14.27 6.88 -5.68
N GLU A 36 -12.99 7.10 -5.94
CA GLU A 36 -12.44 7.21 -7.29
C GLU A 36 -11.79 5.92 -7.78
N PHE A 37 -11.10 5.17 -6.91
CA PHE A 37 -10.30 4.02 -7.34
C PHE A 37 -11.12 2.97 -8.08
N ARG A 38 -12.27 2.58 -7.53
CA ARG A 38 -13.12 1.56 -8.15
C ARG A 38 -13.96 2.12 -9.30
N GLN A 39 -14.44 3.35 -9.17
CA GLN A 39 -15.43 3.92 -10.10
C GLN A 39 -14.78 4.52 -11.35
N GLU A 40 -13.57 5.07 -11.21
CA GLU A 40 -12.88 5.79 -12.27
C GLU A 40 -11.57 5.09 -12.66
N PHE A 41 -10.71 4.78 -11.69
CA PHE A 41 -9.37 4.25 -11.99
C PHE A 41 -9.41 2.83 -12.57
N ILE A 42 -10.10 1.88 -11.93
CA ILE A 42 -10.18 0.50 -12.44
C ILE A 42 -10.79 0.45 -13.86
N PRO A 43 -11.93 1.10 -14.14
CA PRO A 43 -12.49 1.14 -15.50
C PRO A 43 -11.57 1.80 -16.53
N SER A 44 -10.72 2.74 -16.13
CA SER A 44 -9.72 3.36 -17.02
C SER A 44 -8.64 2.39 -17.50
N ILE A 45 -8.51 1.22 -16.87
CA ILE A 45 -7.61 0.13 -17.26
C ILE A 45 -8.46 -1.08 -17.68
N PRO A 46 -8.92 -1.16 -18.95
CA PRO A 46 -9.86 -2.20 -19.38
C PRO A 46 -9.39 -3.63 -19.12
N SER A 47 -8.08 -3.88 -19.21
CA SER A 47 -7.51 -5.20 -18.94
C SER A 47 -7.65 -5.63 -17.48
N LEU A 48 -7.51 -4.70 -16.54
CA LEU A 48 -7.71 -4.95 -15.11
C LEU A 48 -9.21 -5.10 -14.82
N HIS A 49 -10.03 -4.16 -15.28
CA HIS A 49 -11.47 -4.17 -15.07
C HIS A 49 -12.10 -5.51 -15.50
N THR A 50 -11.77 -5.99 -16.69
CA THR A 50 -12.34 -7.24 -17.23
C THR A 50 -11.83 -8.51 -16.53
N LYS A 51 -10.65 -8.44 -15.89
CA LYS A 51 -10.03 -9.61 -15.24
C LYS A 51 -10.40 -9.75 -13.77
N LEU A 52 -10.72 -8.65 -13.08
CA LEU A 52 -11.14 -8.69 -11.68
C LEU A 52 -12.38 -9.59 -11.48
N ASP A 53 -13.31 -9.63 -12.43
CA ASP A 53 -14.48 -10.54 -12.35
C ASP A 53 -14.13 -12.01 -12.60
N LYS A 54 -12.93 -12.30 -13.15
CA LYS A 54 -12.48 -13.65 -13.52
C LYS A 54 -11.52 -14.26 -12.49
N GLY A 55 -11.06 -13.48 -11.52
CA GLY A 55 -10.05 -13.87 -10.55
C GLY A 55 -8.63 -13.59 -11.06
N ILE A 56 -7.87 -12.83 -10.28
CA ILE A 56 -6.45 -12.50 -10.46
C ILE A 56 -5.71 -12.56 -9.13
N SER A 57 -4.37 -12.55 -9.20
CA SER A 57 -3.47 -12.30 -8.09
C SER A 57 -2.92 -10.87 -8.17
N MET A 58 -3.10 -10.07 -7.14
CA MET A 58 -2.67 -8.66 -7.11
C MET A 58 -1.82 -8.36 -5.87
N LEU A 59 -0.71 -7.64 -6.07
CA LEU A 59 0.17 -7.11 -5.03
C LEU A 59 0.00 -5.59 -4.91
N ASP A 60 -0.25 -5.09 -3.70
CA ASP A 60 -0.26 -3.67 -3.35
C ASP A 60 0.98 -3.34 -2.51
N VAL A 61 1.85 -2.48 -3.03
CA VAL A 61 3.13 -2.12 -2.40
C VAL A 61 2.98 -0.81 -1.64
N GLY A 62 3.28 -0.83 -0.34
CA GLY A 62 3.01 0.31 0.54
C GLY A 62 1.52 0.44 0.82
N CYS A 63 0.88 -0.67 1.19
CA CYS A 63 -0.58 -0.74 1.31
C CYS A 63 -1.14 0.04 2.52
N GLY A 64 -0.27 0.59 3.39
CA GLY A 64 -0.69 1.30 4.60
C GLY A 64 -1.61 0.44 5.47
N HIS A 65 -2.73 1.03 5.91
CA HIS A 65 -3.76 0.33 6.68
C HIS A 65 -4.67 -0.60 5.84
N GLY A 66 -4.36 -0.78 4.55
CA GLY A 66 -5.03 -1.73 3.67
C GLY A 66 -6.38 -1.27 3.12
N ALA A 67 -6.73 0.02 3.22
CA ALA A 67 -8.05 0.54 2.84
C ALA A 67 -8.48 0.14 1.42
N GLY A 68 -7.60 0.31 0.43
CA GLY A 68 -7.87 -0.03 -0.97
C GLY A 68 -8.04 -1.52 -1.20
N ILE A 69 -7.08 -2.31 -0.74
CA ILE A 69 -7.06 -3.76 -0.97
C ILE A 69 -8.18 -4.49 -0.21
N LEU A 70 -8.55 -4.05 1.00
CA LEU A 70 -9.71 -4.57 1.74
C LEU A 70 -11.00 -4.31 0.96
N LYS A 71 -11.14 -3.12 0.38
CA LYS A 71 -12.31 -2.78 -0.44
C LYS A 71 -12.38 -3.66 -1.69
N LEU A 72 -11.27 -3.88 -2.38
CA LEU A 72 -11.23 -4.79 -3.52
C LEU A 72 -11.58 -6.22 -3.12
N ALA A 73 -11.03 -6.70 -2.01
CA ALA A 73 -11.27 -8.04 -1.49
C ALA A 73 -12.76 -8.29 -1.21
N GLU A 74 -13.47 -7.32 -0.63
CA GLU A 74 -14.92 -7.36 -0.42
C GLU A 74 -15.71 -7.48 -1.72
N HIS A 75 -15.30 -6.76 -2.77
CA HIS A 75 -16.06 -6.67 -4.02
C HIS A 75 -15.76 -7.81 -4.99
N TYR A 76 -14.54 -8.34 -4.95
CA TYR A 76 -14.04 -9.31 -5.91
C TYR A 76 -13.54 -10.58 -5.22
N PRO A 77 -14.45 -11.38 -4.61
CA PRO A 77 -14.09 -12.50 -3.73
C PRO A 77 -13.34 -13.65 -4.44
N CYS A 78 -13.37 -13.71 -5.78
CA CYS A 78 -12.63 -14.69 -6.57
C CYS A 78 -11.13 -14.36 -6.75
N ASN A 79 -10.68 -13.20 -6.28
CA ASN A 79 -9.32 -12.70 -6.49
C ASN A 79 -8.50 -12.87 -5.23
N ARG A 80 -7.19 -13.06 -5.40
CA ARG A 80 -6.22 -13.07 -4.32
C ARG A 80 -5.51 -11.74 -4.25
N PHE A 81 -5.49 -11.16 -3.05
CA PHE A 81 -4.90 -9.87 -2.80
C PHE A 81 -3.79 -9.97 -1.75
N VAL A 82 -2.67 -9.30 -2.00
CA VAL A 82 -1.51 -9.26 -1.10
C VAL A 82 -1.12 -7.81 -0.87
N GLY A 83 -1.13 -7.37 0.38
CA GLY A 83 -0.62 -6.06 0.78
C GLY A 83 0.74 -6.21 1.46
N ILE A 84 1.71 -5.39 1.06
CA ILE A 84 2.97 -5.25 1.80
C ILE A 84 3.15 -3.82 2.28
N GLU A 85 3.68 -3.70 3.49
CA GLU A 85 3.95 -2.41 4.13
C GLU A 85 5.15 -2.57 5.07
N ILE A 86 5.94 -1.52 5.27
CA ILE A 86 7.11 -1.55 6.17
C ILE A 86 6.71 -1.23 7.62
N GLY A 87 5.59 -0.52 7.83
CA GLY A 87 5.03 -0.20 9.13
C GLY A 87 4.26 -1.36 9.78
N GLU A 88 4.80 -1.93 10.86
CA GLU A 88 4.18 -3.05 11.58
C GLU A 88 2.78 -2.71 12.14
N ASP A 89 2.60 -1.49 12.68
CA ASP A 89 1.31 -1.03 13.20
C ASP A 89 0.21 -0.95 12.12
N SER A 90 0.59 -0.49 10.92
CA SER A 90 -0.30 -0.42 9.76
C SER A 90 -0.71 -1.81 9.29
N VAL A 91 0.26 -2.73 9.17
CA VAL A 91 0.01 -4.14 8.82
C VAL A 91 -0.89 -4.82 9.85
N LYS A 92 -0.64 -4.61 11.15
CA LYS A 92 -1.47 -5.14 12.21
C LYS A 92 -2.91 -4.65 12.08
N SER A 93 -3.10 -3.35 11.88
CA SER A 93 -4.43 -2.77 11.69
C SER A 93 -5.14 -3.34 10.46
N ALA A 94 -4.43 -3.50 9.35
CA ALA A 94 -4.98 -4.08 8.12
C ALA A 94 -5.44 -5.54 8.32
N ARG A 95 -4.65 -6.35 9.03
CA ARG A 95 -5.00 -7.74 9.39
C ARG A 95 -6.22 -7.79 10.32
N ASP A 96 -6.26 -6.93 11.34
CA ASP A 96 -7.38 -6.86 12.27
C ASP A 96 -8.68 -6.50 11.52
N LEU A 97 -8.63 -5.55 10.58
CA LEU A 97 -9.77 -5.19 9.74
C LEU A 97 -10.20 -6.32 8.78
N ALA A 98 -9.25 -7.02 8.17
CA ALA A 98 -9.55 -8.20 7.33
C ALA A 98 -10.29 -9.28 8.13
N ASN A 99 -9.83 -9.55 9.35
CA ASN A 99 -10.46 -10.51 10.26
C ASN A 99 -11.88 -10.08 10.65
N VAL A 100 -12.07 -8.82 11.04
CA VAL A 100 -13.40 -8.27 11.38
C VAL A 100 -14.37 -8.39 10.19
N LYS A 101 -13.88 -8.21 8.97
CA LYS A 101 -14.67 -8.33 7.74
C LYS A 101 -14.80 -9.77 7.22
N ASN A 102 -14.17 -10.74 7.87
CA ASN A 102 -14.10 -12.14 7.45
C ASN A 102 -13.59 -12.33 6.01
N LEU A 103 -12.61 -11.53 5.60
CA LEU A 103 -12.01 -11.61 4.28
C LEU A 103 -10.95 -12.69 4.26
N THR A 104 -11.15 -13.72 3.45
CA THR A 104 -10.23 -14.87 3.32
C THR A 104 -9.32 -14.77 2.10
N ASN A 105 -9.58 -13.79 1.24
CA ASN A 105 -8.91 -13.61 -0.04
C ASN A 105 -7.87 -12.47 -0.03
N VAL A 106 -7.48 -12.01 1.16
CA VAL A 106 -6.47 -10.97 1.38
C VAL A 106 -5.45 -11.41 2.43
N GLU A 107 -4.19 -11.12 2.18
CA GLU A 107 -3.08 -11.32 3.12
C GLU A 107 -2.24 -10.04 3.21
N PHE A 108 -1.63 -9.82 4.39
CA PHE A 108 -0.78 -8.65 4.65
C PHE A 108 0.56 -9.07 5.24
N HIS A 109 1.64 -8.47 4.76
CA HIS A 109 3.01 -8.76 5.21
C HIS A 109 3.78 -7.49 5.56
N CYS A 110 4.48 -7.51 6.71
CA CYS A 110 5.41 -6.47 7.10
C CYS A 110 6.77 -6.74 6.43
N ILE A 111 7.02 -6.15 5.27
CA ILE A 111 8.20 -6.43 4.42
C ILE A 111 8.70 -5.13 3.80
N ASP A 112 10.02 -4.92 3.79
CA ASP A 112 10.62 -3.91 2.94
C ASP A 112 10.54 -4.36 1.46
N ALA A 113 9.83 -3.59 0.64
CA ALA A 113 9.69 -3.86 -0.79
C ALA A 113 11.02 -3.87 -1.58
N THR A 114 12.16 -3.44 -1.01
CA THR A 114 13.49 -3.63 -1.65
C THR A 114 14.04 -5.05 -1.47
N THR A 115 13.50 -5.81 -0.52
CA THR A 115 13.97 -7.15 -0.15
C THR A 115 12.85 -8.18 -0.27
N LEU A 116 12.14 -8.18 -1.40
CA LEU A 116 11.06 -9.12 -1.65
C LEU A 116 11.56 -10.58 -1.77
N PRO A 117 10.75 -11.57 -1.33
CA PRO A 117 11.07 -12.98 -1.51
C PRO A 117 11.25 -13.33 -3.00
N LYS A 118 12.29 -14.11 -3.31
CA LYS A 118 12.61 -14.47 -4.71
C LYS A 118 11.55 -15.34 -5.37
N ASP A 119 10.84 -16.13 -4.58
CA ASP A 119 9.76 -17.01 -4.99
C ASP A 119 8.46 -16.26 -5.34
N TRP A 120 8.38 -14.95 -5.08
CA TRP A 120 7.29 -14.07 -5.55
C TRP A 120 7.47 -13.60 -7.01
N ALA A 121 8.59 -13.96 -7.65
CA ALA A 121 8.81 -13.62 -9.05
C ALA A 121 7.74 -14.29 -9.94
N ASN A 122 7.04 -13.47 -10.75
CA ASN A 122 6.00 -13.90 -11.68
C ASN A 122 4.76 -14.56 -11.01
N THR A 123 4.46 -14.26 -9.74
CA THR A 123 3.28 -14.82 -9.03
C THR A 123 2.06 -13.90 -9.01
N PHE A 124 2.18 -12.68 -9.55
CA PHE A 124 1.13 -11.67 -9.54
C PHE A 124 0.78 -11.24 -10.97
N ASP A 125 -0.51 -11.14 -11.27
CA ASP A 125 -1.01 -10.60 -12.52
C ASP A 125 -0.86 -9.07 -12.57
N TYR A 126 -1.02 -8.42 -11.42
CA TYR A 126 -0.95 -6.97 -11.26
C TYR A 126 -0.17 -6.58 -10.02
N VAL A 127 0.66 -5.55 -10.14
CA VAL A 127 1.34 -4.89 -9.02
C VAL A 127 0.95 -3.43 -9.03
N PHE A 128 0.49 -2.94 -7.88
CA PHE A 128 0.01 -1.59 -7.70
C PHE A 128 0.88 -0.82 -6.72
N PHE A 129 1.05 0.47 -7.02
CA PHE A 129 1.83 1.42 -6.24
C PHE A 129 1.00 2.70 -6.19
N TYR A 130 0.52 3.08 -5.02
CA TYR A 130 -0.19 4.35 -4.82
C TYR A 130 0.62 5.24 -3.88
N ASN A 131 1.16 6.33 -4.41
CA ASN A 131 1.98 7.33 -3.69
C ASN A 131 3.21 6.81 -2.91
N VAL A 132 3.54 5.52 -3.00
CA VAL A 132 4.66 4.90 -2.27
C VAL A 132 6.05 5.17 -2.88
N ILE A 133 6.13 5.35 -4.21
CA ILE A 133 7.43 5.45 -4.91
C ILE A 133 8.13 6.77 -4.57
N GLN A 134 7.36 7.84 -4.40
CA GLN A 134 7.89 9.19 -4.15
C GLN A 134 8.48 9.32 -2.73
N GLY A 135 7.93 8.58 -1.75
CA GLY A 135 8.42 8.53 -0.37
C GLY A 135 9.76 7.82 -0.21
N ARG A 136 10.19 7.01 -1.20
CA ARG A 136 11.54 6.44 -1.26
C ARG A 136 12.53 7.43 -1.89
N MET A 137 12.62 8.63 -1.32
CA MET A 137 13.82 9.45 -1.48
C MET A 137 14.90 8.91 -0.54
N PHE A 138 15.64 7.93 -1.07
CA PHE A 138 16.97 7.46 -0.65
C PHE A 138 17.20 7.26 0.85
N GLU A 139 17.61 6.05 1.25
CA GLU A 139 18.21 5.76 2.57
C GLU A 139 19.36 6.73 2.96
N ASN A 140 19.85 7.54 2.02
CA ASN A 140 20.96 8.49 2.20
C ASN A 140 20.57 9.98 2.12
N GLY A 141 19.30 10.34 2.26
CA GLY A 141 18.88 11.73 2.42
C GLY A 141 18.78 12.54 1.12
N TRP A 142 18.19 13.73 1.26
CA TRP A 142 17.90 14.66 0.18
C TRP A 142 19.21 15.16 -0.45
N ALA A 143 19.40 14.93 -1.74
CA ALA A 143 20.41 15.65 -2.53
C ALA A 143 19.89 17.06 -2.88
#